data_AF-A0A946MVX0-F1
#
_entry.id   AF-A0A946MVX0-F1
#
_cell.length_a   1.000
_cell.length_b   1.000
_cell.length_c   1.000
_cell.angle_alpha   90.00
_cell.angle_beta   90.00
_cell.angle_gamma   90.00
#
_symmetry.space_group_name_H-M   'P 1'
#
loop_
_entity.id
_entity.type
_entity.pdbx_description
1 polymer ?
#
loop_
_entity_poly.entity_id
_entity_poly.type
_entity_poly.pdbx_seq_one_letter_code
_entity_poly.pdbx_strand_id
1 'polypeptide(L)'
;MFDSLFQISAKQKRSSLGAMVNQSTMLLMFAIGSIIILLALLILFHQNSNATKGYQLRNLERERSQLLLEQEVLNMQVARAQAMDKIEADRQTQSMIPVIRPKYTTILP
;
A
#
# COMPACT_ATOMS: atom_id res chain seq x y z
N MET A 1 -71.04 34.75 14.18
CA MET A 1 -69.84 35.09 14.97
C MET A 1 -69.12 33.85 15.51
N PHE A 2 -69.84 32.81 15.97
CA PHE A 2 -69.23 31.51 16.34
C PHE A 2 -68.67 30.73 15.13
N ASP A 3 -69.37 30.71 14.00
CA ASP A 3 -68.94 29.98 12.79
C ASP A 3 -67.64 30.53 12.16
N SER A 4 -67.43 31.84 12.26
CA SER A 4 -66.21 32.50 11.77
C SER A 4 -64.97 32.12 12.59
N LEU A 5 -65.12 31.87 13.90
CA LEU A 5 -64.00 31.42 14.75
C LEU A 5 -63.63 29.96 14.46
N PHE A 6 -64.62 29.11 14.20
CA PHE A 6 -64.38 27.70 13.87
C PHE A 6 -63.68 27.53 12.51
N GLN A 7 -64.06 28.34 11.50
CA GLN A 7 -63.38 28.35 10.21
C GLN A 7 -61.92 28.80 10.28
N ILE A 8 -61.59 29.78 11.12
CA ILE A 8 -60.20 30.27 11.29
C ILE A 8 -59.32 29.16 11.89
N SER A 9 -59.80 28.49 12.95
CA SER A 9 -59.07 27.39 13.60
C SER A 9 -58.78 26.21 12.65
N ALA A 10 -59.75 25.81 11.84
CA ALA A 10 -59.59 24.72 10.86
C ALA A 10 -58.58 25.08 9.75
N LYS A 11 -58.57 26.34 9.28
CA LYS A 11 -57.64 26.81 8.25
C LYS A 11 -56.20 26.92 8.79
N GLN A 12 -56.06 27.37 10.04
CA GLN A 12 -54.77 27.53 10.72
C GLN A 12 -54.11 26.17 11.04
N LYS A 13 -54.90 25.16 11.44
CA LYS A 13 -54.42 23.79 11.67
C LYS A 13 -53.93 23.10 10.38
N ARG A 14 -54.57 23.37 9.24
CA ARG A 14 -54.13 22.84 7.93
C ARG A 14 -52.85 23.51 7.43
N SER A 15 -52.70 24.81 7.66
CA SER A 15 -51.47 25.55 7.36
C SER A 15 -50.29 25.07 8.21
N SER A 16 -50.50 24.80 9.51
CA SER A 16 -49.44 24.29 10.39
C SER A 16 -49.01 22.85 10.04
N LEU A 17 -49.95 21.98 9.61
CA LEU A 17 -49.61 20.65 9.12
C LEU A 17 -48.76 20.71 7.84
N GLY A 18 -49.13 21.58 6.88
CA GLY A 18 -48.34 21.77 5.66
C GLY A 18 -46.93 22.33 5.92
N ALA A 19 -46.81 23.28 6.85
CA ALA A 19 -45.53 23.82 7.28
C ALA A 19 -44.65 22.75 7.97
N MET A 20 -45.26 21.92 8.83
CA MET A 20 -44.56 20.83 9.53
C MET A 20 -44.01 19.77 8.55
N VAL A 21 -44.79 19.40 7.52
CA VAL A 21 -44.36 18.45 6.49
C VAL A 21 -43.25 19.02 5.60
N ASN A 22 -43.32 20.31 5.26
CA ASN A 22 -42.27 20.94 4.46
C ASN A 22 -40.95 21.06 5.25
N GLN A 23 -41.04 21.38 6.55
CA GLN A 23 -39.90 21.42 7.45
C GLN A 23 -39.25 20.05 7.64
N SER A 24 -40.05 18.97 7.78
CA SER A 24 -39.51 17.61 7.83
C SER A 24 -38.85 17.18 6.52
N THR A 25 -39.40 17.61 5.37
CA THR A 25 -38.85 17.30 4.05
C THR A 25 -37.51 18.01 3.82
N MET A 26 -37.40 19.28 4.22
CA MET A 26 -36.13 20.03 4.18
C MET A 26 -35.06 19.40 5.07
N LEU A 27 -35.40 19.00 6.30
CA LEU A 27 -34.48 18.30 7.19
C LEU A 27 -34.00 16.98 6.60
N LEU A 28 -34.89 16.22 5.98
CA LEU A 28 -34.57 14.94 5.36
C LEU A 28 -33.67 15.09 4.13
N MET A 29 -33.92 16.10 3.28
CA MET A 29 -33.02 16.42 2.16
C MET A 29 -31.62 16.80 2.65
N PHE A 30 -31.53 17.63 3.70
CA PHE A 30 -30.25 18.01 4.28
C PHE A 30 -29.52 16.81 4.90
N ALA A 31 -30.25 15.96 5.64
CA ALA A 31 -29.69 14.75 6.25
C ALA A 31 -29.12 13.81 5.18
N ILE A 32 -29.87 13.51 4.12
CA ILE A 32 -29.41 12.65 3.03
C ILE A 32 -28.22 13.27 2.31
N GLY A 33 -28.27 14.57 1.99
CA GLY A 33 -27.15 15.27 1.37
C GLY A 33 -25.88 15.23 2.22
N SER A 34 -26.01 15.43 3.54
CA SER A 34 -24.90 15.37 4.48
C SER A 34 -24.27 13.97 4.55
N ILE A 35 -25.10 12.92 4.54
CA ILE A 35 -24.65 11.53 4.56
C ILE A 35 -23.88 11.21 3.26
N ILE A 36 -24.39 11.65 2.11
CA ILE A 36 -23.71 11.43 0.82
C ILE A 36 -22.34 12.11 0.80
N ILE A 37 -22.26 13.37 1.26
CA ILE A 37 -20.98 14.11 1.33
C ILE A 37 -20.02 13.41 2.29
N LEU A 38 -20.51 12.97 3.46
CA LEU A 38 -19.69 12.28 4.45
C LEU A 38 -19.15 10.94 3.90
N LEU A 39 -20.00 10.17 3.22
CA LEU A 39 -19.59 8.93 2.55
C LEU A 39 -18.58 9.19 1.43
N ALA A 40 -18.77 10.24 0.63
CA ALA A 40 -17.82 10.62 -0.42
C ALA A 40 -16.45 10.95 0.16
N LEU A 41 -16.40 11.74 1.24
CA LEU A 41 -15.16 12.06 1.94
C LEU A 41 -14.52 10.80 2.54
N LEU A 42 -15.31 9.92 3.17
CA LEU A 42 -14.80 8.67 3.76
C LEU A 42 -14.18 7.77 2.68
N ILE A 43 -14.84 7.61 1.53
CA ILE A 43 -14.32 6.86 0.39
C ILE A 43 -13.01 7.49 -0.10
N LEU A 44 -12.94 8.82 -0.24
CA LEU A 44 -11.71 9.50 -0.63
C LEU A 44 -10.59 9.26 0.39
N PHE A 45 -10.85 9.37 1.69
CA PHE A 45 -9.84 9.07 2.72
C PHE A 45 -9.40 7.60 2.70
N HIS A 46 -10.31 6.67 2.48
CA HIS A 46 -9.99 5.25 2.37
C HIS A 46 -9.12 4.96 1.15
N GLN A 47 -9.45 5.54 -0.01
CA GLN A 47 -8.64 5.41 -1.22
C GLN A 47 -7.28 6.09 -1.08
N ASN A 48 -7.22 7.25 -0.43
CA ASN A 48 -5.98 7.98 -0.21
C ASN A 48 -5.07 7.24 0.80
N SER A 49 -5.66 6.67 1.86
CA SER A 49 -4.95 5.79 2.80
C SER A 49 -4.46 4.51 2.10
N ASN A 50 -5.30 3.89 1.26
CA ASN A 50 -4.92 2.69 0.52
C ASN A 50 -3.85 2.98 -0.54
N ALA A 51 -3.89 4.13 -1.20
CA ALA A 51 -2.82 4.56 -2.10
C ALA A 51 -1.51 4.74 -1.33
N THR A 52 -1.55 5.39 -0.16
CA THR A 52 -0.38 5.58 0.72
C THR A 52 0.18 4.25 1.23
N LYS A 53 -0.69 3.32 1.64
CA LYS A 53 -0.31 1.94 2.02
C LYS A 53 0.27 1.16 0.83
N GLY A 54 -0.25 1.36 -0.37
CA GLY A 54 0.30 0.77 -1.60
C GLY A 54 1.72 1.25 -1.92
N TYR A 55 2.01 2.54 -1.70
CA TYR A 55 3.37 3.06 -1.82
C TYR A 55 4.31 2.47 -0.77
N GLN A 56 3.85 2.31 0.47
CA GLN A 56 4.63 1.66 1.53
C GLN A 56 4.93 0.20 1.19
N LEU A 57 3.94 -0.55 0.69
CA LEU A 57 4.12 -1.92 0.25
C LEU A 57 5.15 -2.04 -0.87
N ARG A 58 5.06 -1.18 -1.90
CA ARG A 58 6.01 -1.20 -3.01
C ARG A 58 7.44 -0.84 -2.59
N ASN A 59 7.60 0.01 -1.57
CA ASN A 59 8.92 0.30 -1.00
C ASN A 59 9.47 -0.91 -0.23
N LEU A 60 8.64 -1.58 0.57
CA LEU A 60 9.03 -2.81 1.27
C LEU A 60 9.38 -3.95 0.28
N GLU A 61 8.65 -4.08 -0.83
CA GLU A 61 8.98 -5.06 -1.88
C GLU A 61 10.33 -4.78 -2.55
N ARG A 62 10.67 -3.51 -2.76
CA ARG A 62 11.98 -3.10 -3.29
C ARG A 62 13.09 -3.40 -2.30
N GLU A 63 12.91 -3.05 -1.03
CA GLU A 63 13.87 -3.33 0.03
C GLU A 63 14.09 -4.83 0.19
N ARG A 64 13.01 -5.63 0.19
CA ARG A 64 13.08 -7.09 0.20
C ARG A 64 13.86 -7.65 -0.99
N SER A 65 13.67 -7.09 -2.17
CA SER A 65 14.41 -7.51 -3.37
C SER A 65 15.90 -7.17 -3.29
N GLN A 66 16.25 -6.01 -2.73
CA GLN A 66 17.64 -5.62 -2.50
C GLN A 66 18.33 -6.52 -1.49
N LEU A 67 17.69 -6.79 -0.36
CA LEU A 67 18.24 -7.65 0.70
C LEU A 67 18.48 -9.08 0.21
N LEU A 68 17.58 -9.62 -0.63
CA LEU A 68 17.78 -10.95 -1.21
C LEU A 68 18.95 -10.99 -2.19
N LEU A 69 19.14 -9.94 -2.99
CA LEU A 69 20.26 -9.86 -3.91
C LEU A 69 21.59 -9.78 -3.13
N GLU A 70 21.62 -8.99 -2.05
CA GLU A 70 22.78 -8.92 -1.16
C GLU A 70 23.09 -10.26 -0.51
N GLN A 71 22.07 -10.99 -0.05
CA GLN A 71 22.22 -12.33 0.48
C GLN A 71 22.77 -13.33 -0.55
N GLU A 72 22.28 -13.28 -1.79
CA GLU A 72 22.75 -14.15 -2.88
C GLU A 72 24.22 -13.89 -3.19
N VAL A 73 24.61 -12.61 -3.30
CA VAL A 73 26.01 -12.20 -3.50
C VAL A 73 26.89 -12.66 -2.35
N LEU A 74 26.43 -12.52 -1.11
CA LEU A 74 27.17 -12.96 0.06
C LEU A 74 27.35 -14.49 0.08
N ASN A 75 26.29 -15.24 -0.22
CA ASN A 75 26.35 -16.70 -0.31
C ASN A 75 27.34 -17.17 -1.40
N MET A 76 27.37 -16.49 -2.54
CA MET A 76 28.34 -16.79 -3.60
C MET A 76 29.78 -16.53 -3.15
N GLN A 77 30.02 -15.44 -2.41
CA GLN A 77 31.33 -15.16 -1.83
C GLN A 77 31.75 -16.22 -0.80
N VAL A 78 30.84 -16.63 0.08
CA VAL A 78 31.09 -17.70 1.06
C VAL A 78 31.39 -19.02 0.35
N ALA A 79 30.62 -19.39 -0.67
CA ALA A 79 30.85 -20.61 -1.44
C ALA A 79 32.22 -20.56 -2.16
N ARG A 80 32.63 -19.40 -2.67
CA ARG A 80 33.94 -19.22 -3.30
C ARG A 80 35.08 -19.37 -2.29
N ALA A 81 34.95 -18.78 -1.10
CA ALA A 81 35.92 -18.94 -0.02
C ALA A 81 36.04 -20.41 0.39
N GLN A 82 34.90 -21.09 0.63
CA GLN A 82 34.89 -22.52 0.96
C GLN A 82 35.46 -23.39 -0.15
N ALA A 83 35.25 -23.04 -1.43
CA ALA A 83 35.84 -23.76 -2.55
C ALA A 83 37.36 -23.56 -2.60
N MET A 84 37.87 -22.36 -2.29
CA MET A 84 39.30 -22.11 -2.16
C MET A 84 39.92 -22.90 -1.01
N ASP A 85 39.30 -22.90 0.17
CA ASP A 85 39.77 -23.68 1.32
C ASP A 85 39.82 -25.17 0.98
N LYS A 86 38.82 -25.68 0.24
CA LYS A 86 38.80 -27.07 -0.24
C LYS A 86 39.91 -27.37 -1.24
N ILE A 87 40.22 -26.43 -2.13
CA ILE A 87 41.30 -26.59 -3.11
C ILE A 87 42.66 -26.56 -2.40
N GLU A 88 42.87 -25.65 -1.44
CA GLU A 88 44.11 -25.59 -0.66
C GLU A 88 44.31 -26.81 0.24
N ALA A 89 43.21 -27.35 0.78
CA ALA A 89 43.23 -28.58 1.56
C ALA A 89 43.38 -29.86 0.72
N ASP A 90 43.25 -29.79 -0.61
CA ASP A 90 43.35 -30.96 -1.47
C ASP A 90 44.80 -31.45 -1.59
N ARG A 91 44.96 -32.78 -1.51
CA ARG A 91 46.27 -33.43 -1.45
C ARG A 91 47.07 -33.23 -2.74
N GLN A 92 46.40 -33.09 -3.89
CA GLN A 92 47.06 -32.78 -5.15
C GLN A 92 47.63 -31.36 -5.15
N THR A 93 46.91 -30.38 -4.61
CA THR A 93 47.34 -28.98 -4.55
C THR A 93 48.52 -28.79 -3.58
N GLN A 94 48.52 -29.47 -2.44
CA GLN A 94 49.68 -29.46 -1.53
C GLN A 94 50.94 -30.11 -2.12
N SER A 95 50.77 -30.98 -3.12
CA SER A 95 51.90 -31.58 -3.86
C SER A 95 52.34 -30.76 -5.08
N MET A 96 51.65 -29.65 -5.41
CA MET A 96 52.06 -28.76 -6.50
C MET A 96 53.23 -27.87 -6.07
N ILE A 97 54.24 -27.80 -6.93
CA ILE A 97 55.41 -26.93 -6.78
C ILE A 97 55.20 -25.63 -7.57
N PRO A 98 55.49 -24.45 -7.00
CA PRO A 98 55.29 -23.17 -7.68
C PRO A 98 56.24 -23.05 -8.89
N VAL A 99 55.68 -22.70 -10.05
CA VAL A 99 56.45 -22.51 -11.29
C VAL A 99 57.05 -21.11 -11.29
N ILE A 100 58.34 -21.00 -10.97
CA ILE A 100 59.03 -19.71 -10.79
C ILE A 100 59.40 -19.06 -12.14
N ARG A 101 59.42 -19.81 -13.27
CA ARG A 101 59.68 -19.27 -14.63
C ARG A 101 59.04 -20.15 -15.73
N PRO A 102 57.84 -19.82 -16.24
CA PRO A 102 57.25 -20.56 -17.36
C PRO A 102 58.02 -20.25 -18.65
N LYS A 103 58.62 -21.26 -19.29
CA LYS A 103 59.37 -21.12 -20.55
C LYS A 103 58.50 -21.02 -21.80
N TYR A 104 57.25 -21.48 -21.72
CA TYR A 104 56.29 -21.41 -22.83
C TYR A 104 54.87 -21.21 -22.27
N THR A 105 54.22 -20.10 -22.64
CA THR A 105 52.77 -19.95 -22.52
C THR A 105 52.22 -20.00 -23.93
N THR A 106 51.52 -21.07 -24.28
CA THR A 106 50.88 -21.21 -25.59
C THR A 106 49.79 -20.15 -25.71
N ILE A 107 50.13 -19.04 -26.37
CA ILE A 107 49.16 -18.14 -26.98
C ILE A 107 48.67 -18.83 -28.26
N LEU A 108 47.48 -19.45 -28.20
CA LEU A 108 46.70 -19.76 -29.39
C LEU A 108 45.83 -18.52 -29.71
N PRO A 109 45.63 -18.17 -31.00
CA PRO A 109 44.98 -16.94 -31.43
C PRO A 109 43.48 -16.88 -31.11
#